data_AF-A0A0G4M1C6-F1
#
_entry.id   AF-A0A0G4M1C6-F1
#
_cell.length_a   1.000
_cell.length_b   1.000
_cell.length_c   1.000
_cell.angle_alpha   90.00
_cell.angle_beta   90.00
_cell.angle_gamma   90.00
#
_symmetry.space_group_name_H-M   'P 1'
#
loop_
_entity.id
_entity.type
_entity.pdbx_description
1 polymer ?
#
loop_
_entity_poly.entity_id
_entity_poly.type
_entity_poly.pdbx_seq_one_letter_code
_entity_poly.pdbx_strand_id
1 'polypeptide(L)'
;KRLLKVCDLWDQDFTDDQIKRAKRAYFGAVSYVDDCVGRLLQVLKQCRLDDNTIVVFSGDHGDMLGERNLWYKMSYFESSVRVPLFIHHPHQFQPHRVSQNVSTLDILPTMCDFVGVKPYKDLPMDGISLFPHLEGKEGHDTAFAEYTGEGTISPLMMIRRGDW
;
A
#
# COMPACT_ATOMS: atom_id res chain seq x y z
N LYS A 1 3.57 11.89 -21.22
CA LYS A 1 4.74 11.65 -22.13
C LYS A 1 5.88 10.91 -21.44
N ARG A 2 6.49 11.45 -20.36
CA ARG A 2 7.62 10.79 -19.67
C ARG A 2 7.34 9.33 -19.26
N LEU A 3 6.15 9.09 -18.70
CA LEU A 3 5.73 7.77 -18.21
C LEU A 3 5.61 6.76 -19.34
N LEU A 4 4.85 7.09 -20.39
CA LEU A 4 4.70 6.23 -21.57
C LEU A 4 6.05 5.90 -22.21
N LYS A 5 6.98 6.85 -22.27
CA LYS A 5 8.32 6.60 -22.81
C LYS A 5 9.13 5.61 -21.96
N VAL A 6 9.02 5.69 -20.64
CA VAL A 6 9.85 4.85 -19.76
C VAL A 6 9.39 3.40 -19.71
N CYS A 7 8.10 3.15 -19.95
CA CYS A 7 7.55 1.80 -20.03
C CYS A 7 7.35 1.31 -21.48
N ASP A 8 7.97 1.98 -22.46
CA ASP A 8 7.89 1.63 -23.90
C ASP A 8 6.47 1.53 -24.45
N LEU A 9 5.56 2.36 -23.91
CA LEU A 9 4.18 2.51 -24.37
C LEU A 9 3.97 3.79 -25.18
N TRP A 10 5.06 4.49 -25.50
CA TRP A 10 5.02 5.69 -26.34
C TRP A 10 4.69 5.29 -27.79
N ASP A 11 3.73 5.97 -28.40
CA ASP A 11 3.19 5.67 -29.74
C ASP A 11 2.59 4.25 -29.88
N GLN A 12 2.20 3.63 -28.76
CA GLN A 12 1.43 2.40 -28.75
C GLN A 12 -0.06 2.71 -28.58
N ASP A 13 -0.87 2.27 -29.54
CA ASP A 13 -2.32 2.34 -29.46
C ASP A 13 -2.88 0.99 -29.03
N PHE A 14 -3.50 0.94 -27.86
CA PHE A 14 -4.19 -0.25 -27.36
C PHE A 14 -5.67 -0.19 -27.71
N THR A 15 -6.19 -1.28 -28.28
CA THR A 15 -7.63 -1.44 -28.47
C THR A 15 -8.34 -1.61 -27.13
N ASP A 16 -9.61 -1.23 -27.08
CA ASP A 16 -10.45 -1.43 -25.88
C ASP A 16 -10.46 -2.89 -25.40
N ASP A 17 -10.39 -3.86 -26.31
CA ASP A 17 -10.32 -5.29 -25.97
C ASP A 17 -9.01 -5.65 -25.26
N GLN A 18 -7.86 -5.14 -25.75
CA GLN A 18 -6.57 -5.34 -25.09
C GLN A 18 -6.57 -4.76 -23.67
N ILE A 19 -7.10 -3.54 -23.50
CA ILE A 19 -7.21 -2.88 -22.19
C ILE A 19 -8.11 -3.72 -21.25
N LYS A 20 -9.26 -4.19 -21.74
CA LYS A 20 -10.18 -5.05 -20.97
C LYS A 20 -9.52 -6.36 -20.57
N ARG A 21 -8.78 -7.01 -21.48
CA ARG A 21 -8.06 -8.26 -21.21
C ARG A 21 -6.95 -8.09 -20.18
N ALA A 22 -6.18 -7.00 -20.26
CA ALA A 22 -5.16 -6.68 -19.26
C ALA A 22 -5.76 -6.47 -17.87
N LYS A 23 -6.84 -5.68 -17.76
CA LYS A 23 -7.58 -5.49 -16.50
C LYS A 23 -8.14 -6.81 -15.95
N ARG A 24 -8.73 -7.64 -16.81
CA ARG A 24 -9.24 -8.97 -16.43
C ARG A 24 -8.12 -9.85 -15.88
N ALA A 25 -6.94 -9.85 -16.51
CA ALA A 25 -5.79 -10.62 -16.03
C ALA A 25 -5.31 -10.10 -14.67
N TYR A 26 -5.23 -8.78 -14.48
CA TYR A 26 -4.88 -8.17 -13.20
C TYR A 26 -5.84 -8.58 -12.08
N PHE A 27 -7.16 -8.46 -12.29
CA PHE A 27 -8.14 -8.90 -11.28
C PHE A 27 -8.11 -10.42 -11.04
N GLY A 28 -7.80 -11.21 -12.06
CA GLY A 28 -7.54 -12.64 -11.89
C GLY A 28 -6.32 -12.91 -10.99
N ALA A 29 -5.25 -12.12 -11.14
CA ALA A 29 -4.08 -12.20 -10.27
C ALA A 29 -4.41 -11.77 -8.82
N VAL A 30 -5.27 -10.76 -8.63
CA VAL A 30 -5.78 -10.37 -7.30
C VAL A 30 -6.53 -11.54 -6.66
N SER A 31 -7.46 -12.18 -7.37
CA SER A 31 -8.16 -13.37 -6.86
C SER A 31 -7.21 -14.51 -6.51
N TYR A 32 -6.18 -14.74 -7.32
CA TYR A 32 -5.16 -15.74 -7.01
C TYR A 32 -4.38 -15.42 -5.73
N VAL A 33 -4.01 -14.15 -5.51
CA VAL A 33 -3.34 -13.73 -4.26
C VAL A 33 -4.28 -13.90 -3.07
N ASP A 34 -5.56 -13.56 -3.21
CA ASP A 34 -6.58 -13.75 -2.17
C ASP A 34 -6.70 -15.24 -1.75
N ASP A 35 -6.77 -16.16 -2.72
CA ASP A 35 -6.74 -17.60 -2.46
C ASP A 35 -5.46 -18.04 -1.72
N CYS A 36 -4.30 -17.42 -2.03
CA CYS A 36 -3.05 -17.69 -1.34
C CYS A 36 -3.08 -17.20 0.11
N VAL A 37 -3.60 -16.00 0.36
CA VAL A 37 -3.78 -15.45 1.70
C VAL A 37 -4.73 -16.33 2.51
N GLY A 38 -5.85 -16.76 1.93
CA GLY A 38 -6.80 -17.68 2.58
C GLY A 38 -6.12 -18.99 3.02
N ARG A 39 -5.24 -19.55 2.19
CA ARG A 39 -4.45 -20.74 2.58
C ARG A 39 -3.49 -20.47 3.75
N LEU A 40 -2.83 -19.32 3.78
CA LEU A 40 -1.95 -18.95 4.90
C LEU A 40 -2.73 -18.79 6.21
N LEU A 41 -3.87 -18.10 6.17
CA LEU A 41 -4.75 -17.92 7.33
C LEU A 41 -5.30 -19.26 7.83
N GLN A 42 -5.66 -20.16 6.90
CA GLN A 42 -6.11 -21.51 7.26
C GLN A 42 -4.99 -22.32 7.96
N VAL A 43 -3.73 -22.18 7.54
CA VAL A 43 -2.59 -22.81 8.22
C VAL A 43 -2.41 -22.24 9.63
N LEU A 44 -2.51 -20.93 9.82
CA LEU A 44 -2.46 -20.32 11.16
C LEU A 44 -3.52 -20.93 12.09
N LYS A 45 -4.75 -21.07 11.60
CA LYS A 45 -5.86 -21.69 12.33
C LYS A 45 -5.61 -23.16 12.65
N GLN A 46 -5.12 -23.95 11.69
CA GLN A 46 -4.78 -25.36 11.92
C GLN A 46 -3.69 -25.54 12.97
N CYS A 47 -2.72 -24.61 13.00
CA CYS A 47 -1.65 -24.57 14.00
C CYS A 47 -2.08 -23.95 15.34
N ARG A 48 -3.33 -23.45 15.47
CA ARG A 48 -3.84 -22.72 16.65
C ARG A 48 -2.99 -21.48 16.97
N LEU A 49 -2.52 -20.80 15.93
CA LEU A 49 -1.75 -19.56 16.02
C LEU A 49 -2.57 -18.33 15.60
N ASP A 50 -3.79 -18.53 15.12
CA ASP A 50 -4.67 -17.47 14.61
C ASP A 50 -5.02 -16.41 15.67
N ASP A 51 -5.19 -16.81 16.94
CA ASP A 51 -5.46 -15.87 18.04
C ASP A 51 -4.21 -15.13 18.55
N ASN A 52 -3.00 -15.57 18.17
CA ASN A 52 -1.72 -15.02 18.64
C ASN A 52 -0.80 -14.60 17.48
N THR A 53 -1.38 -14.25 16.33
CA THR A 53 -0.63 -13.77 15.16
C THR A 53 -1.18 -12.42 14.74
N ILE A 54 -0.28 -11.45 14.60
CA ILE A 54 -0.60 -10.16 13.98
C ILE A 54 -0.44 -10.33 12.47
N VAL A 55 -1.48 -9.99 11.71
CA VAL A 55 -1.45 -10.02 10.25
C VAL A 55 -1.49 -8.59 9.72
N VAL A 56 -0.47 -8.22 8.94
CA VAL A 56 -0.40 -6.95 8.22
C VAL A 56 -0.38 -7.25 6.72
N PHE A 57 -1.33 -6.71 5.98
CA PHE A 57 -1.40 -6.84 4.51
C PHE A 57 -1.26 -5.46 3.87
N SER A 58 -0.33 -5.32 2.92
CA SER A 58 -0.13 -4.08 2.17
C SER A 58 0.41 -4.36 0.76
N GLY A 59 0.23 -3.39 -0.13
CA GLY A 59 1.05 -3.26 -1.34
C GLY A 59 2.27 -2.37 -1.10
N ASP A 60 3.24 -2.42 -2.00
CA ASP A 60 4.39 -1.49 -2.05
C ASP A 60 4.05 -0.24 -2.87
N HIS A 61 3.32 -0.41 -3.98
CA HIS A 61 2.75 0.65 -4.79
C HIS A 61 1.46 0.19 -5.49
N GLY A 62 0.74 1.14 -6.09
CA GLY A 62 -0.45 0.86 -6.90
C GLY A 62 -0.13 0.58 -8.37
N ASP A 63 -1.17 0.51 -9.20
CA ASP A 63 -1.07 0.43 -10.66
C ASP A 63 -2.16 1.31 -11.30
N MET A 64 -1.78 2.12 -12.28
CA MET A 64 -2.67 2.99 -13.04
C MET A 64 -3.72 2.21 -13.83
N LEU A 65 -3.47 0.94 -14.20
CA LEU A 65 -4.42 0.04 -14.88
C LEU A 65 -5.16 0.69 -16.06
N GLY A 66 -4.46 1.44 -16.90
CA GLY A 66 -5.04 2.11 -18.08
C GLY A 66 -5.82 3.38 -17.76
N GLU A 67 -5.96 3.78 -16.50
CA GLU A 67 -6.54 5.07 -16.14
C GLU A 67 -5.69 6.20 -16.74
N ARG A 68 -6.35 7.15 -17.41
CA ARG A 68 -5.73 8.28 -18.12
C ARG A 68 -4.69 7.84 -19.16
N ASN A 69 -4.91 6.66 -19.75
CA ASN A 69 -4.01 5.98 -20.68
C ASN A 69 -2.63 5.70 -20.08
N LEU A 70 -2.52 5.61 -18.76
CA LEU A 70 -1.28 5.27 -18.06
C LEU A 70 -1.38 3.85 -17.50
N TRP A 71 -0.24 3.17 -17.41
CA TRP A 71 -0.11 1.82 -16.85
C TRP A 71 1.04 1.80 -15.87
N TYR A 72 1.06 0.80 -14.98
CA TYR A 72 2.08 0.64 -13.95
C TYR A 72 2.05 1.79 -12.94
N LYS A 73 3.22 2.16 -12.41
CA LYS A 73 3.42 3.10 -11.30
C LYS A 73 4.06 4.42 -11.77
N MET A 74 5.01 4.94 -10.99
CA MET A 74 5.89 6.07 -11.34
C MET A 74 5.21 7.45 -11.33
N SER A 75 4.01 7.56 -10.77
CA SER A 75 3.30 8.84 -10.56
C SER A 75 2.58 8.91 -9.22
N TYR A 76 2.16 10.12 -8.85
CA TYR A 76 1.38 10.38 -7.64
C TYR A 76 -0.12 10.48 -7.87
N PHE A 77 -0.61 9.93 -8.98
CA PHE A 77 -2.04 9.73 -9.11
C PHE A 77 -2.48 8.59 -8.20
N GLU A 78 -3.68 8.71 -7.64
CA GLU A 78 -4.23 7.80 -6.63
C GLU A 78 -3.97 6.33 -6.96
N SER A 79 -4.34 5.89 -8.17
CA SER A 79 -4.19 4.50 -8.60
C SER A 79 -2.74 3.99 -8.60
N SER A 80 -1.74 4.87 -8.75
CA SER A 80 -0.32 4.52 -8.72
C SER A 80 0.30 4.54 -7.32
N VAL A 81 -0.17 5.41 -6.42
CA VAL A 81 0.48 5.66 -5.12
C VAL A 81 -0.27 5.02 -3.96
N ARG A 82 -1.59 4.88 -4.07
CA ARG A 82 -2.43 4.34 -3.01
C ARG A 82 -2.38 2.82 -3.00
N VAL A 83 -2.14 2.26 -1.82
CA VAL A 83 -2.10 0.82 -1.58
C VAL A 83 -3.12 0.41 -0.51
N PRO A 84 -3.58 -0.85 -0.49
CA PRO A 84 -4.31 -1.36 0.67
C PRO A 84 -3.38 -1.40 1.88
N LEU A 85 -3.95 -1.20 3.07
CA LEU A 85 -3.29 -1.49 4.35
C LEU A 85 -4.33 -2.06 5.31
N PHE A 86 -4.19 -3.33 5.65
CA PHE A 86 -5.01 -3.99 6.68
C PHE A 86 -4.12 -4.45 7.82
N ILE A 87 -4.57 -4.21 9.05
CA ILE A 87 -3.91 -4.67 10.26
C ILE A 87 -4.94 -5.46 11.06
N HIS A 88 -4.64 -6.72 11.31
CA HIS A 88 -5.42 -7.60 12.16
C HIS A 88 -4.57 -8.02 13.35
N HIS A 89 -4.96 -7.56 14.54
CA HIS A 89 -4.41 -8.01 15.80
C HIS A 89 -5.57 -8.54 16.66
N PRO A 90 -5.74 -9.88 16.73
CA PRO A 90 -6.79 -10.49 17.53
C PRO A 90 -6.80 -9.95 18.96
N HIS A 91 -8.00 -9.78 19.53
CA HIS A 91 -8.26 -9.34 20.91
C HIS A 91 -7.80 -7.94 21.31
N GLN A 92 -6.97 -7.27 20.51
CA GLN A 92 -6.41 -5.96 20.85
C GLN A 92 -7.28 -4.79 20.36
N PHE A 93 -7.78 -4.86 19.11
CA PHE A 93 -8.53 -3.76 18.50
C PHE A 93 -9.89 -4.21 17.98
N GLN A 94 -10.87 -3.30 18.03
CA GLN A 94 -12.17 -3.51 17.39
C GLN A 94 -12.09 -3.18 15.89
N PRO A 95 -12.78 -3.93 15.02
CA PRO A 95 -12.78 -3.64 13.59
C PRO A 95 -13.36 -2.27 13.29
N HIS A 96 -12.61 -1.43 12.57
CA HIS A 96 -13.09 -0.14 12.09
C HIS A 96 -12.25 0.31 10.89
N ARG A 97 -12.67 1.41 10.25
CA ARG A 97 -11.97 2.03 9.12
C ARG A 97 -11.28 3.31 9.57
N VAL A 98 -10.02 3.45 9.22
CA VAL A 98 -9.25 4.71 9.35
C VAL A 98 -9.37 5.46 8.02
N SER A 99 -9.79 6.72 8.06
CA SER A 99 -9.97 7.56 6.85
C SER A 99 -8.82 8.53 6.60
N GLN A 100 -7.97 8.74 7.60
CA GLN A 100 -6.79 9.58 7.54
C GLN A 100 -5.74 9.02 6.58
N ASN A 101 -4.92 9.91 6.05
CA ASN A 101 -3.80 9.61 5.18
C ASN A 101 -2.62 9.10 6.01
N VAL A 102 -2.24 7.85 5.77
CA VAL A 102 -1.13 7.15 6.41
C VAL A 102 -0.14 6.66 5.35
N SER A 103 1.04 6.24 5.77
CA SER A 103 2.14 5.79 4.92
C SER A 103 2.55 4.35 5.19
N THR A 104 3.12 3.68 4.19
CA THR A 104 3.78 2.38 4.40
C THR A 104 5.00 2.49 5.32
N LEU A 105 5.56 3.70 5.48
CA LEU A 105 6.62 3.99 6.45
C LEU A 105 6.16 3.80 7.90
N ASP A 106 4.87 3.94 8.17
CA ASP A 106 4.28 3.83 9.51
C ASP A 106 4.24 2.39 10.02
N ILE A 107 4.39 1.41 9.12
CA ILE A 107 4.34 -0.02 9.47
C ILE A 107 5.43 -0.36 10.49
N LEU A 108 6.67 0.06 10.26
CA LEU A 108 7.79 -0.27 11.15
C LEU A 108 7.61 0.25 12.59
N PRO A 109 7.35 1.55 12.85
CA PRO A 109 7.11 2.02 14.22
C PRO A 109 5.88 1.37 14.86
N THR A 110 4.83 1.08 14.07
CA THR A 110 3.65 0.36 14.59
C THR A 110 4.01 -1.06 15.04
N MET A 111 4.85 -1.77 14.28
CA MET A 111 5.32 -3.10 14.66
C MET A 111 6.18 -3.07 15.93
N CYS A 112 7.00 -2.02 16.12
CA CYS A 112 7.73 -1.82 17.38
C CYS A 112 6.79 -1.69 18.57
N ASP A 113 5.72 -0.90 18.45
CA ASP A 113 4.71 -0.74 19.51
C ASP A 113 3.99 -2.05 19.82
N PHE A 114 3.63 -2.85 18.80
CA PHE A 114 2.98 -4.15 19.02
C PHE A 114 3.80 -5.12 19.87
N VAL A 115 5.13 -5.10 19.71
CA VAL A 115 6.02 -5.98 20.49
C VAL A 115 6.59 -5.30 21.74
N GLY A 116 6.14 -4.07 22.05
CA GLY A 116 6.54 -3.32 23.25
C GLY A 116 8.00 -2.87 23.26
N VAL A 117 8.61 -2.69 22.08
CA VAL A 117 10.00 -2.22 21.96
C VAL A 117 10.04 -0.81 21.41
N LYS A 118 11.07 -0.06 21.79
CA LYS A 118 11.35 1.24 21.16
C LYS A 118 12.20 1.01 19.91
N PRO A 119 11.95 1.75 18.82
CA PRO A 119 12.88 1.82 17.71
C PRO A 119 14.30 2.15 18.17
N TYR A 120 15.29 1.65 17.45
CA TYR A 120 16.69 1.97 17.73
C TYR A 120 16.90 3.49 17.66
N LYS A 121 17.45 4.08 18.72
CA LYS A 121 17.53 5.54 18.91
C LYS A 121 18.26 6.30 17.80
N ASP A 122 19.22 5.66 17.13
CA ASP A 122 20.02 6.29 16.06
C ASP A 122 19.58 5.82 14.66
N LEU A 123 18.45 5.10 14.55
CA LEU A 123 17.84 4.76 13.27
C LEU A 123 16.95 5.93 12.83
N PRO A 124 17.25 6.63 11.73
CA PRO A 124 16.34 7.62 11.17
C PRO A 124 15.02 6.94 10.78
N MET A 125 13.91 7.49 11.24
CA MET A 125 12.59 6.94 11.00
C MET A 125 11.60 8.08 10.80
N ASP A 126 11.02 8.13 9.61
CA ASP A 126 10.06 9.17 9.23
C ASP A 126 8.60 8.73 9.45
N GLY A 127 8.37 7.42 9.58
CA GLY A 127 7.06 6.86 9.89
C GLY A 127 6.62 7.19 11.31
N ILE A 128 5.30 7.27 11.50
CA ILE A 128 4.67 7.52 12.79
C ILE A 128 3.77 6.33 13.10
N SER A 129 3.89 5.76 14.30
CA SER A 129 3.07 4.61 14.69
C SER A 129 1.57 4.86 14.49
N LEU A 130 0.90 3.85 13.93
CA LEU A 130 -0.54 3.82 13.69
C LEU A 130 -1.34 3.43 14.94
N PHE A 131 -0.69 3.13 16.06
CA PHE A 131 -1.36 2.68 17.28
C PHE A 131 -2.51 3.61 17.72
N PRO A 132 -2.37 4.96 17.69
CA PRO A 132 -3.50 5.85 18.00
C PRO A 132 -4.69 5.64 17.07
N HIS A 133 -4.45 5.49 15.76
CA HIS A 133 -5.51 5.20 14.79
C HIS A 133 -6.20 3.87 15.09
N LEU A 134 -5.43 2.82 15.42
CA LEU A 134 -5.95 1.49 15.74
C LEU A 134 -6.80 1.47 17.01
N GLU A 135 -6.56 2.39 17.94
CA GLU A 135 -7.39 2.60 19.14
C GLU A 135 -8.61 3.50 18.89
N GLY A 136 -8.84 3.96 17.66
CA GLY A 136 -9.90 4.91 17.32
C GLY A 136 -9.65 6.32 17.86
N LYS A 137 -8.42 6.65 18.23
CA LYS A 137 -8.00 7.99 18.65
C LYS A 137 -7.55 8.79 17.44
N GLU A 138 -7.43 10.11 17.63
CA GLU A 138 -6.83 10.98 16.63
C GLU A 138 -5.35 10.61 16.43
N GLY A 139 -4.94 10.53 15.18
CA GLY A 139 -3.57 10.31 14.77
C GLY A 139 -3.18 11.25 13.63
N HIS A 140 -2.06 10.99 12.97
CA HIS A 140 -1.58 11.87 11.91
C HIS A 140 -2.43 11.71 10.63
N ASP A 141 -2.42 12.75 9.79
CA ASP A 141 -3.21 12.77 8.56
C ASP A 141 -2.39 13.42 7.43
N THR A 142 -1.12 13.03 7.35
CA THR A 142 -0.19 13.52 6.32
C THR A 142 0.73 12.40 5.90
N ALA A 143 0.78 12.13 4.60
CA ALA A 143 1.72 11.20 4.00
C ALA A 143 2.64 11.94 3.02
N PHE A 144 3.92 11.55 3.01
CA PHE A 144 4.93 12.03 2.08
C PHE A 144 5.32 10.90 1.15
N ALA A 145 5.64 11.23 -0.11
CA ALA A 145 6.22 10.27 -1.04
C ALA A 145 7.28 10.95 -1.92
N GLU A 146 8.30 10.16 -2.26
CA GLU A 146 9.39 10.57 -3.12
C GLU A 146 9.55 9.59 -4.29
N TYR A 147 9.90 10.12 -5.46
CA TYR A 147 10.13 9.32 -6.65
C TYR A 147 11.33 9.88 -7.41
N THR A 148 12.41 9.12 -7.37
CA THR A 148 13.70 9.39 -8.00
C THR A 148 14.09 8.31 -9.02
N GLY A 149 13.12 7.47 -9.38
CA GLY A 149 13.29 6.36 -10.30
C GLY A 149 13.18 6.77 -11.77
N GLU A 150 12.96 5.76 -12.60
CA GLU A 150 12.94 5.88 -14.05
C GLU A 150 11.88 6.87 -14.54
N GLY A 151 12.23 7.59 -15.61
CA GLY A 151 11.32 8.54 -16.25
C GLY A 151 11.21 9.88 -15.52
N THR A 152 12.11 10.17 -14.56
CA THR A 152 12.31 11.51 -13.99
C THR A 152 13.63 12.12 -14.46
N ILE A 153 13.67 13.45 -14.56
CA ILE A 153 14.92 14.22 -14.80
C ILE A 153 15.39 14.98 -13.54
N SER A 154 14.55 14.97 -12.50
CA SER A 154 14.77 15.56 -11.18
C SER A 154 13.85 14.85 -10.17
N PRO A 155 14.18 14.83 -8.86
CA PRO A 155 13.30 14.27 -7.85
C PRO A 155 11.88 14.84 -7.91
N LEU A 156 10.88 13.97 -7.73
CA LEU A 156 9.48 14.35 -7.60
C LEU A 156 9.01 14.05 -6.18
N MET A 157 8.37 15.01 -5.53
CA MET A 157 7.84 14.85 -4.18
C MET A 157 6.32 15.04 -4.16
N MET A 158 5.65 14.38 -3.23
CA MET A 158 4.22 14.54 -2.94
C MET A 158 4.01 14.75 -1.44
N ILE A 159 3.04 15.61 -1.11
CA ILE A 159 2.47 15.73 0.22
C ILE A 159 0.97 15.47 0.06
N ARG A 160 0.44 14.50 0.80
CA ARG A 160 -1.00 14.22 0.92
C ARG A 160 -1.43 14.60 2.32
N ARG A 161 -2.35 15.55 2.49
CA ARG A 161 -2.83 16.04 3.80
C ARG A 161 -4.32 16.37 3.76
N GLY A 162 -5.09 15.74 4.64
CA GLY A 162 -6.55 15.87 4.63
C GLY A 162 -7.11 15.52 3.26
N ASP A 163 -7.86 16.46 2.68
CA ASP A 163 -8.47 16.29 1.36
C ASP A 163 -7.50 16.54 0.18
N TRP A 164 -6.28 17.03 0.43
CA TRP A 164 -5.33 17.51 -0.59
C TRP A 164 -4.19 16.54 -0.86
#